data_AF-A0A537PMD7-F1
#
_entry.id   AF-A0A537PMD7-F1
#
_cell.length_a   1.000
_cell.length_b   1.000
_cell.length_c   1.000
_cell.angle_alpha   90.00
_cell.angle_beta   90.00
_cell.angle_gamma   90.00
#
_symmetry.space_group_name_H-M   'P 1'
#
loop_
_entity.id
_entity.type
_entity.pdbx_description
1 polymer ?
#
loop_
_entity_poly.entity_id
_entity_poly.type
_entity_poly.pdbx_seq_one_letter_code
_entity_poly.pdbx_strand_id
1 'polypeptide(L)'
;MTVQYSTRSSYYLDWADAFARSPHFAVTCYNLFSRPQRRAAQRAVEQAELVVALHACSADTLDFIRPLVTALEARRGRLLMFIANEYNLPWAPLAEKRAFVQKVNAEWVGTQLPLDTGEWLYEGTSARVLALPHALNNEVFRKDKADGSRTIDIGGRSARYPDFLGDDERNRVYDA
;
A
#
# COMPACT_ATOMS: atom_id res chain seq x y z
N MET A 1 -0.38 -7.18 7.33
CA MET A 1 -1.84 -6.96 7.19
C MET A 1 -2.13 -6.49 5.78
N THR A 2 -3.20 -6.99 5.17
CA THR A 2 -3.63 -6.61 3.82
C THR A 2 -5.15 -6.59 3.70
N VAL A 3 -5.68 -6.17 2.56
CA VAL A 3 -7.08 -6.32 2.15
C VAL A 3 -7.07 -7.00 0.78
N GLN A 4 -7.76 -8.13 0.66
CA GLN A 4 -7.86 -8.84 -0.62
C GLN A 4 -9.18 -8.46 -1.31
N TYR A 5 -9.08 -7.73 -2.42
CA TYR A 5 -10.19 -7.34 -3.28
C TYR A 5 -10.49 -8.43 -4.33
N SER A 6 -11.66 -8.35 -4.96
CA SER A 6 -12.06 -9.25 -6.04
C SER A 6 -11.26 -9.04 -7.34
N THR A 7 -10.71 -7.84 -7.54
CA THR A 7 -9.81 -7.52 -8.64
C THR A 7 -8.34 -7.67 -8.23
N ARG A 8 -7.54 -8.34 -9.08
CA ARG A 8 -6.09 -8.46 -8.88
C ARG A 8 -5.37 -7.28 -9.53
N SER A 9 -4.65 -6.53 -8.71
CA SER A 9 -3.66 -5.56 -9.16
C SER A 9 -2.34 -5.81 -8.44
N SER A 10 -1.21 -5.62 -9.13
CA SER A 10 0.13 -5.99 -8.63
C SER A 10 0.48 -5.33 -7.29
N TYR A 11 -0.01 -4.11 -7.04
CA TYR A 11 0.26 -3.39 -5.80
C TYR A 11 -0.44 -3.97 -4.54
N TYR A 12 -1.39 -4.91 -4.67
CA TYR A 12 -2.12 -5.47 -3.53
C TYR A 12 -1.45 -6.68 -2.87
N LEU A 13 -0.82 -7.57 -3.64
CA LEU A 13 -0.34 -8.86 -3.12
C LEU A 13 1.16 -9.07 -3.28
N ASP A 14 1.82 -8.46 -4.26
CA ASP A 14 3.23 -8.74 -4.55
C ASP A 14 4.14 -8.45 -3.34
N TRP A 15 3.84 -7.39 -2.56
CA TRP A 15 4.53 -7.12 -1.30
C TRP A 15 4.25 -8.17 -0.21
N ALA A 16 3.01 -8.66 -0.11
CA ALA A 16 2.67 -9.73 0.85
C ALA A 16 3.46 -11.00 0.53
N ASP A 17 3.54 -11.36 -0.75
CA ASP A 17 4.28 -12.52 -1.24
C ASP A 17 5.80 -12.33 -1.05
N ALA A 18 6.32 -11.13 -1.27
CA ALA A 18 7.72 -10.80 -1.03
C ALA A 18 8.10 -10.97 0.46
N PHE A 19 7.27 -10.48 1.38
CA PHE A 19 7.48 -10.71 2.82
C PHE A 19 7.42 -12.20 3.15
N ALA A 20 6.41 -12.93 2.66
CA ALA A 20 6.22 -14.34 2.96
C ALA A 20 7.35 -15.25 2.43
N ARG A 21 7.96 -14.89 1.31
CA ARG A 21 9.08 -15.65 0.71
C ARG A 21 10.45 -15.28 1.28
N SER A 22 10.56 -14.13 1.95
CA SER A 22 11.84 -13.67 2.49
C SER A 22 12.25 -14.52 3.70
N PRO A 23 13.48 -15.08 3.72
CA PRO A 23 13.96 -15.85 4.87
C PRO A 23 14.22 -14.98 6.11
N HIS A 24 14.16 -13.65 5.96
CA HIS A 24 14.41 -12.70 7.04
C HIS A 24 13.21 -12.50 7.97
N PHE A 25 12.02 -13.00 7.60
CA PHE A 25 10.79 -12.75 8.34
C PHE A 25 10.00 -14.03 8.59
N ALA A 26 9.58 -14.23 9.84
CA ALA A 26 8.51 -15.17 10.17
C ALA A 26 7.16 -14.45 10.01
N VAL A 27 6.47 -14.69 8.88
CA VAL A 27 5.30 -13.89 8.49
C VAL A 27 3.99 -14.59 8.81
N THR A 28 3.08 -13.85 9.46
CA THR A 28 1.65 -14.18 9.48
C THR A 28 0.87 -13.08 8.78
N CYS A 29 0.08 -13.44 7.76
CA CYS A 29 -0.73 -12.49 7.01
C CYS A 29 -2.20 -12.54 7.42
N TYR A 30 -2.82 -11.38 7.58
CA TYR A 30 -4.24 -11.22 7.88
C TYR A 30 -4.90 -10.36 6.82
N ASN A 31 -5.96 -10.88 6.19
CA ASN A 31 -6.87 -10.16 5.33
C ASN A 31 -7.92 -9.44 6.17
N LEU A 32 -7.79 -8.13 6.30
CA LEU A 32 -8.68 -7.31 7.13
C LEU A 32 -10.10 -7.22 6.56
N PHE A 33 -10.33 -7.56 5.29
CA PHE A 33 -11.70 -7.68 4.75
C PHE A 33 -12.52 -8.69 5.56
N SER A 34 -11.91 -9.82 5.92
CA SER A 34 -12.52 -10.89 6.70
C SER A 34 -12.61 -10.54 8.18
N ARG A 35 -13.84 -10.45 8.74
CA ARG A 35 -14.06 -10.11 10.16
C ARG A 35 -13.34 -11.07 11.13
N PRO A 36 -13.35 -12.41 10.94
CA PRO A 36 -12.56 -13.31 11.78
C PRO A 36 -11.05 -13.01 11.74
N GLN A 37 -10.49 -12.76 10.55
CA GLN A 37 -9.07 -12.44 10.42
C GLN A 37 -8.73 -11.07 10.97
N ARG A 38 -9.62 -10.09 10.85
CA ARG A 38 -9.48 -8.76 11.47
C ARG A 38 -9.38 -8.87 13.00
N ARG A 39 -10.22 -9.71 13.62
CA ARG A 39 -10.14 -10.01 15.06
C ARG A 39 -8.85 -10.75 15.44
N ALA A 40 -8.38 -11.65 14.59
CA ALA A 40 -7.10 -12.32 14.81
C ALA A 40 -5.93 -11.33 14.72
N ALA A 41 -5.94 -10.44 13.73
CA ALA A 41 -4.96 -9.37 13.58
C ALA A 41 -4.92 -8.44 14.80
N GLN A 42 -6.08 -8.03 15.34
CA GLN A 42 -6.16 -7.23 16.57
C GLN A 42 -5.36 -7.87 17.72
N ARG A 43 -5.47 -9.19 17.92
CA ARG A 43 -4.72 -9.90 18.96
C ARG A 43 -3.24 -10.05 18.64
N ALA A 44 -2.90 -10.27 17.38
CA ALA A 44 -1.53 -10.51 16.95
C ALA A 44 -0.66 -9.26 16.98
N VAL A 45 -1.24 -8.07 16.75
CA VAL A 45 -0.52 -6.78 16.72
C VAL A 45 0.27 -6.53 18.00
N GLU A 46 -0.27 -6.88 19.17
CA GLU A 46 0.42 -6.66 20.45
C GLU A 46 1.68 -7.52 20.62
N GLN A 47 1.75 -8.65 19.92
CA GLN A 47 2.83 -9.64 20.04
C GLN A 47 3.86 -9.54 18.90
N ALA A 48 3.53 -8.85 17.82
CA ALA A 48 4.40 -8.72 16.66
C ALA A 48 5.52 -7.71 16.92
N GLU A 49 6.76 -8.07 16.57
CA GLU A 49 7.92 -7.15 16.60
C GLU A 49 7.83 -6.11 15.47
N LEU A 50 7.23 -6.49 14.35
CA LEU A 50 6.96 -5.64 13.20
C LEU A 50 5.56 -5.90 12.67
N VAL A 51 4.77 -4.85 12.56
CA VAL A 51 3.48 -4.81 11.88
C VAL A 51 3.66 -4.07 10.57
N VAL A 52 3.30 -4.71 9.45
CA VAL A 52 3.26 -4.04 8.15
C VAL A 52 1.81 -3.93 7.68
N ALA A 53 1.33 -2.71 7.44
CA ALA A 53 0.06 -2.45 6.79
C ALA A 53 0.30 -2.14 5.31
N LEU A 54 -0.08 -3.05 4.41
CA LEU A 54 0.13 -2.85 2.97
C LEU A 54 -0.85 -1.81 2.41
N HIS A 55 -0.56 -1.32 1.19
CA HIS A 55 -1.35 -0.34 0.42
C HIS A 55 -2.85 -0.57 0.48
N ALA A 56 -3.27 -1.83 0.37
CA ALA A 56 -4.68 -2.23 0.39
C ALA A 56 -5.42 -1.84 1.68
N CYS A 57 -4.71 -1.63 2.79
CA CYS A 57 -5.29 -1.18 4.06
C CYS A 57 -5.63 0.31 4.09
N SER A 58 -5.13 1.11 3.14
CA SER A 58 -5.18 2.58 3.15
C SER A 58 -5.53 3.23 1.80
N ALA A 59 -5.79 2.43 0.77
CA ALA A 59 -6.01 2.91 -0.60
C ALA A 59 -7.25 3.81 -0.72
N ASP A 60 -8.45 3.21 -0.81
CA ASP A 60 -9.70 3.93 -1.05
C ASP A 60 -10.49 4.20 0.24
N THR A 61 -10.07 3.60 1.35
CA THR A 61 -10.68 3.77 2.68
C THR A 61 -9.72 3.29 3.77
N LEU A 62 -9.91 3.79 5.00
CA LEU A 62 -9.28 3.28 6.22
C LEU A 62 -10.19 2.33 7.00
N ASP A 63 -11.42 2.07 6.58
CA ASP A 63 -12.43 1.35 7.37
C ASP A 63 -12.04 -0.10 7.73
N PHE A 64 -11.12 -0.69 6.96
CA PHE A 64 -10.62 -2.02 7.25
C PHE A 64 -9.59 -2.04 8.38
N ILE A 65 -8.75 -1.01 8.47
CA ILE A 65 -7.70 -0.89 9.49
C ILE A 65 -8.14 -0.09 10.71
N ARG A 66 -9.10 0.82 10.58
CA ARG A 66 -9.62 1.66 11.67
C ARG A 66 -10.09 0.86 12.90
N PRO A 67 -10.74 -0.32 12.76
CA PRO A 67 -11.09 -1.15 13.92
C PRO A 67 -9.89 -1.68 14.71
N LEU A 68 -8.68 -1.65 14.15
CA LEU A 68 -7.45 -2.07 14.83
C LEU A 68 -6.79 -0.91 15.59
N VAL A 69 -7.31 0.33 15.54
CA VAL A 69 -6.62 1.52 16.05
C VAL A 69 -6.12 1.34 17.49
N THR A 70 -6.97 0.84 18.41
CA THR A 70 -6.60 0.62 19.81
C THR A 70 -5.47 -0.40 19.96
N ALA A 71 -5.52 -1.50 19.20
CA ALA A 71 -4.47 -2.51 19.22
C ALA A 71 -3.16 -1.98 18.62
N LEU A 72 -3.25 -1.17 17.56
CA LEU A 72 -2.10 -0.53 16.93
C LEU A 72 -1.46 0.51 17.86
N GLU A 73 -2.26 1.31 18.57
CA GLU A 73 -1.75 2.25 19.59
C GLU A 73 -1.06 1.52 20.75
N ALA A 74 -1.61 0.37 21.18
CA ALA A 74 -1.07 -0.43 22.27
C ALA A 74 0.04 -1.41 21.85
N ARG A 75 0.42 -1.43 20.57
CA ARG A 75 1.43 -2.37 20.07
C ARG A 75 2.78 -2.15 20.77
N ARG A 76 3.55 -3.23 20.90
CA ARG A 76 4.94 -3.16 21.40
C ARG A 76 5.98 -3.07 20.29
N GLY A 77 5.68 -3.65 19.13
CA GLY A 77 6.56 -3.62 17.96
C GLY A 77 6.41 -2.36 17.11
N ARG A 78 7.17 -2.30 16.03
CA ARG A 78 7.14 -1.19 15.08
C ARG A 78 6.05 -1.38 14.02
N LEU A 79 5.59 -0.30 13.43
CA LEU A 79 4.57 -0.22 12.41
C LEU A 79 5.13 0.50 11.18
N LEU A 80 5.05 -0.21 10.06
CA LEU A 80 5.28 0.32 8.73
C LEU A 80 3.94 0.37 7.99
N MET A 81 3.54 1.55 7.54
CA MET A 81 2.35 1.73 6.70
C MET A 81 2.74 2.06 5.27
N PHE A 82 2.31 1.25 4.32
CA PHE A 82 2.34 1.61 2.91
C PHE A 82 1.07 2.38 2.58
N ILE A 83 1.21 3.64 2.17
CA ILE A 83 0.05 4.48 1.86
C ILE A 83 -0.21 4.39 0.36
N ALA A 84 -1.41 3.94 -0.01
CA ALA A 84 -1.87 4.02 -1.39
C ALA A 84 -2.73 5.25 -1.63
N ASN A 85 -2.88 5.61 -2.91
CA ASN A 85 -3.64 6.76 -3.37
C ASN A 85 -3.25 8.02 -2.57
N GLU A 86 -1.97 8.39 -2.68
CA GLU A 86 -1.34 9.52 -1.98
C GLU A 86 -1.77 10.87 -2.60
N TYR A 87 -3.08 11.06 -2.70
CA TYR A 87 -3.77 12.24 -3.21
C TYR A 87 -5.15 12.37 -2.53
N ASN A 88 -5.82 13.50 -2.70
CA ASN A 88 -7.10 13.76 -2.05
C ASN A 88 -8.26 13.09 -2.77
N LEU A 89 -8.71 11.94 -2.26
CA LEU A 89 -9.99 11.35 -2.63
C LEU A 89 -11.14 12.07 -1.90
N PRO A 90 -12.28 12.36 -2.55
CA PRO A 90 -13.42 13.02 -1.90
C PRO A 90 -13.96 12.29 -0.66
N TRP A 91 -13.84 10.96 -0.62
CA TRP A 91 -14.34 10.09 0.46
C TRP A 91 -13.25 9.47 1.33
N ALA A 92 -11.98 9.66 0.99
CA ALA A 92 -10.84 9.21 1.80
C ALA A 92 -9.71 10.24 1.71
N PRO A 93 -9.93 11.44 2.27
CA PRO A 93 -8.98 12.55 2.14
C PRO A 93 -7.62 12.18 2.71
N LEU A 94 -6.57 12.75 2.12
CA LEU A 94 -5.20 12.47 2.55
C LEU A 94 -4.94 12.92 3.99
N ALA A 95 -5.63 13.98 4.42
CA ALA A 95 -5.62 14.45 5.81
C ALA A 95 -6.04 13.35 6.81
N GLU A 96 -7.02 12.51 6.47
CA GLU A 96 -7.41 11.39 7.33
C GLU A 96 -6.34 10.31 7.41
N LYS A 97 -5.66 10.02 6.30
CA LYS A 97 -4.53 9.07 6.26
C LYS A 97 -3.38 9.57 7.12
N ARG A 98 -3.02 10.85 7.01
CA ARG A 98 -2.02 11.50 7.87
C ARG A 98 -2.42 11.49 9.34
N ALA A 99 -3.66 11.84 9.65
CA ALA A 99 -4.17 11.80 11.02
C ALA A 99 -4.14 10.37 11.59
N PHE A 100 -4.46 9.36 10.79
CA PHE A 100 -4.38 7.97 11.20
C PHE A 100 -2.93 7.55 11.49
N VAL A 101 -1.98 7.84 10.59
CA VAL A 101 -0.54 7.61 10.78
C VAL A 101 -0.05 8.21 12.09
N GLN A 102 -0.43 9.46 12.37
CA GLN A 102 -0.10 10.15 13.62
C GLN A 102 -0.75 9.49 14.84
N LYS A 103 -2.04 9.17 14.74
CA LYS A 103 -2.83 8.57 15.82
C LYS A 103 -2.24 7.23 16.26
N VAL A 104 -1.85 6.39 15.30
CA VAL A 104 -1.21 5.11 15.60
C VAL A 104 0.29 5.26 15.82
N ASN A 105 0.87 6.46 15.78
CA ASN A 105 2.30 6.70 15.95
C ASN A 105 3.17 5.77 15.08
N ALA A 106 2.83 5.62 13.79
CA ALA A 106 3.58 4.72 12.91
C ALA A 106 5.05 5.16 12.80
N GLU A 107 5.99 4.22 12.92
CA GLU A 107 7.42 4.51 12.82
C GLU A 107 7.83 4.85 11.40
N TRP A 108 7.16 4.24 10.42
CA TRP A 108 7.48 4.43 9.02
C TRP A 108 6.25 4.54 8.14
N VAL A 109 6.40 5.41 7.14
CA VAL A 109 5.51 5.47 5.97
C VAL A 109 6.31 5.08 4.74
N GLY A 110 5.86 4.03 4.04
CA GLY A 110 6.36 3.69 2.71
C GLY A 110 5.56 4.45 1.66
N THR A 111 6.24 5.25 0.84
CA THR A 111 5.64 6.06 -0.23
C THR A 111 6.17 5.64 -1.60
N GLN A 112 5.31 5.70 -2.62
CA GLN A 112 5.70 5.51 -4.02
C GLN A 112 5.97 6.85 -4.74
N LEU A 113 5.82 7.98 -4.04
CA LEU A 113 6.20 9.29 -4.53
C LEU A 113 7.73 9.43 -4.55
N PRO A 114 8.26 10.41 -5.31
CA PRO A 114 9.60 10.93 -5.04
C PRO A 114 9.79 11.21 -3.55
N LEU A 115 10.94 10.83 -3.01
CA LEU A 115 11.14 10.78 -1.56
C LEU A 115 10.94 12.14 -0.89
N ASP A 116 11.45 13.20 -1.51
CA ASP A 116 11.28 14.60 -1.08
C ASP A 116 9.81 15.03 -1.02
N THR A 117 9.01 14.59 -1.99
CA THR A 117 7.57 14.83 -2.04
C THR A 117 6.85 14.08 -0.92
N GLY A 118 7.25 12.84 -0.65
CA GLY A 118 6.72 12.06 0.46
C GLY A 118 7.08 12.67 1.82
N GLU A 119 8.33 13.11 2.00
CA GLU A 119 8.80 13.80 3.21
C GLU A 119 8.01 15.08 3.47
N TRP A 120 7.80 15.91 2.44
CA TRP A 120 6.92 17.07 2.51
C TRP A 120 5.49 16.67 2.88
N LEU A 121 4.94 15.62 2.26
CA LEU A 121 3.56 15.22 2.44
C LEU A 121 3.25 14.73 3.87
N TYR A 122 4.17 13.97 4.46
CA TYR A 122 4.04 13.43 5.82
C TYR A 122 4.74 14.26 6.89
N GLU A 123 5.19 15.47 6.55
CA GLU A 123 5.71 16.43 7.52
C GLU A 123 4.72 16.62 8.69
N GLY A 124 5.25 16.75 9.90
CA GLY A 124 4.45 16.87 11.12
C GLY A 124 3.88 15.54 11.64
N THR A 125 4.09 14.42 10.93
CA THR A 125 3.90 13.09 11.52
C THR A 125 5.16 12.62 12.25
N SER A 126 5.04 11.67 13.17
CA SER A 126 6.21 11.02 13.80
C SER A 126 6.91 9.98 12.91
N ALA A 127 6.36 9.69 11.73
CA ALA A 127 6.85 8.64 10.86
C ALA A 127 8.07 9.09 10.05
N ARG A 128 9.07 8.21 9.93
CA ARG A 128 10.12 8.36 8.93
C ARG A 128 9.61 7.88 7.57
N VAL A 129 9.74 8.71 6.56
CA VAL A 129 9.36 8.34 5.19
C VAL A 129 10.42 7.43 4.57
N LEU A 130 9.97 6.36 3.93
CA LEU A 130 10.80 5.40 3.21
C LEU A 130 10.36 5.37 1.75
N ALA A 131 11.32 5.48 0.84
CA ALA A 131 11.08 5.21 -0.57
C ALA A 131 10.69 3.74 -0.75
N LEU A 132 9.53 3.51 -1.38
CA LEU A 132 8.99 2.19 -1.61
C LEU A 132 8.92 1.91 -3.11
N PRO A 133 9.66 0.92 -3.63
CA PRO A 133 9.52 0.56 -5.03
C PRO A 133 8.12 -0.01 -5.28
N HIS A 134 7.67 0.08 -6.53
CA HIS A 134 6.57 -0.77 -6.98
C HIS A 134 7.00 -2.22 -6.81
N ALA A 135 6.20 -3.03 -6.11
CA ALA A 135 6.46 -4.45 -6.07
C ALA A 135 6.23 -5.01 -7.48
N LEU A 136 7.31 -5.52 -8.07
CA LEU A 136 7.30 -6.15 -9.38
C LEU A 136 7.60 -7.63 -9.17
N ASN A 137 6.54 -8.44 -9.02
CA ASN A 137 6.73 -9.89 -8.95
C ASN A 137 7.26 -10.41 -10.30
N ASN A 138 8.45 -11.03 -10.31
CA ASN A 138 9.06 -11.61 -11.51
C ASN A 138 8.22 -12.75 -12.13
N GLU A 139 7.28 -13.35 -11.40
CA GLU A 139 6.34 -14.32 -11.97
C GLU A 139 5.31 -13.67 -12.89
N VAL A 140 5.05 -12.36 -12.71
CA VAL A 140 4.07 -11.58 -13.46
C VAL A 140 4.75 -10.61 -14.42
N PHE A 141 5.79 -9.91 -13.96
CA PHE A 141 6.56 -8.91 -14.71
C PHE A 141 7.92 -9.49 -15.08
N ARG A 142 7.95 -10.27 -16.16
CA ARG A 142 9.18 -10.86 -16.72
C ARG A 142 9.27 -10.63 -18.22
N LYS A 143 10.50 -10.62 -18.72
CA LYS A 143 10.77 -10.60 -20.15
C LYS A 143 10.52 -11.99 -20.72
N ASP A 144 9.37 -12.17 -21.36
CA ASP A 144 9.03 -13.43 -22.05
C ASP A 144 9.52 -13.47 -23.51
N LYS A 145 9.99 -12.33 -24.05
CA LYS A 145 10.54 -12.22 -25.41
C LYS A 145 11.91 -11.57 -25.40
N ALA A 146 12.82 -12.08 -26.23
CA ALA A 146 14.13 -11.47 -26.47
C ALA A 146 13.97 -10.13 -27.22
N ASP A 147 14.87 -9.19 -26.98
CA ASP A 147 14.74 -7.80 -27.44
C ASP A 147 14.49 -7.69 -28.95
N GLY A 148 15.25 -8.39 -29.79
CA GLY A 148 15.09 -8.36 -31.26
C GLY A 148 13.85 -9.07 -31.82
N SER A 149 13.04 -9.71 -30.99
CA SER A 149 11.79 -10.40 -31.39
C SER A 149 10.52 -9.61 -31.06
N ARG A 150 10.68 -8.42 -30.45
CA ARG A 150 9.57 -7.57 -30.05
C ARG A 150 9.20 -6.64 -31.21
N THR A 151 7.93 -6.68 -31.62
CA THR A 151 7.33 -5.68 -32.54
C THR A 151 6.95 -4.37 -31.85
N ILE A 152 6.92 -4.38 -30.51
CA ILE A 152 6.60 -3.24 -29.67
C ILE A 152 7.71 -3.10 -28.63
N ASP A 153 8.44 -1.98 -28.67
CA ASP A 153 9.54 -1.72 -27.74
C ASP A 153 9.06 -1.31 -26.35
N ILE A 154 7.96 -0.55 -26.29
CA ILE A 154 7.33 -0.05 -25.06
C ILE A 154 5.83 -0.31 -25.12
N GLY A 155 5.32 -1.10 -24.17
CA GLY A 155 3.89 -1.34 -23.99
C GLY A 155 3.47 -0.96 -22.57
N GLY A 156 2.29 -0.37 -22.42
CA GLY A 156 1.74 0.04 -21.13
C GLY A 156 0.44 -0.70 -20.81
N ARG A 157 0.24 -1.01 -19.53
CA ARG A 157 -1.08 -1.33 -18.98
C ARG A 157 -1.33 -0.38 -17.83
N SER A 158 -2.45 0.31 -17.85
CA SER A 158 -2.81 1.26 -16.80
C SER A 158 -4.34 1.21 -16.59
N ALA A 159 -4.85 2.06 -15.71
CA ALA A 159 -6.28 2.27 -15.49
C ALA A 159 -6.63 3.74 -15.79
N ARG A 160 -7.90 3.99 -16.11
CA ARG A 160 -8.40 5.37 -16.22
C ARG A 160 -8.32 6.08 -14.88
N TYR A 161 -7.96 7.36 -14.93
CA TYR A 161 -8.05 8.25 -13.79
C TYR A 161 -9.49 8.71 -13.58
N PRO A 162 -9.93 8.86 -12.32
CA PRO A 162 -11.19 9.53 -12.02
C PRO A 162 -11.15 11.00 -12.43
N ASP A 163 -12.25 11.48 -13.02
CA ASP A 163 -12.36 12.85 -13.56
C ASP A 163 -12.05 13.94 -12.51
N PHE A 164 -12.33 13.68 -11.24
CA PHE A 164 -12.09 14.64 -10.16
C PHE A 164 -10.60 14.89 -9.85
N LEU A 165 -9.68 14.10 -10.41
CA LEU A 165 -8.25 14.38 -10.29
C LEU A 165 -7.80 15.56 -11.15
N GLY A 166 -8.61 15.97 -12.14
CA GLY A 166 -8.27 17.07 -13.04
C GLY A 166 -7.14 16.75 -14.03
N ASP A 167 -6.59 15.54 -13.99
CA ASP A 167 -5.65 15.01 -14.98
C ASP A 167 -6.39 14.11 -15.97
N ASP A 168 -6.42 14.58 -17.22
CA ASP A 168 -7.05 13.90 -18.35
C ASP A 168 -6.02 13.37 -19.37
N GLU A 169 -4.73 13.68 -19.20
CA GLU A 169 -3.71 13.27 -20.17
C GLU A 169 -3.62 11.75 -20.29
N ARG A 170 -3.66 11.06 -19.14
CA ARG A 170 -3.70 9.59 -19.10
C ARG A 170 -4.96 9.03 -19.74
N ASN A 171 -6.11 9.68 -19.56
CA ASN A 171 -7.37 9.17 -20.07
C ASN A 171 -7.43 9.26 -21.60
N ARG A 172 -6.92 10.34 -22.18
CA ARG A 172 -6.78 10.50 -23.64
C ARG A 172 -5.95 9.41 -24.32
N VAL A 173 -4.98 8.82 -23.62
CA VAL A 173 -4.19 7.68 -24.16
C VAL A 173 -5.08 6.46 -24.45
N TYR A 174 -6.20 6.29 -23.73
CA TYR A 174 -7.15 5.18 -23.99
C TYR A 174 -8.20 5.50 -25.05
N ASP A 175 -8.41 6.80 -25.33
CA ASP A 175 -9.43 7.26 -26.26
C ASP A 175 -8.88 7.47 -27.68
N ALA A 176 -7.55 7.37 -27.85
CA ALA A 176 -6.83 7.42 -29.12
C ALA A 176 -6.73 6.03 -29.78
#